data_AF-A0A950G8E6-F1
#
_entry.id   AF-A0A950G8E6-F1
#
_cell.length_a   1.000
_cell.length_b   1.000
_cell.length_c   1.000
_cell.angle_alpha   90.00
_cell.angle_beta   90.00
_cell.angle_gamma   90.00
#
_symmetry.space_group_name_H-M   'P 1'
#
loop_
_entity.id
_entity.type
_entity.pdbx_description
1 polymer ?
#
loop_
_entity_poly.entity_id
_entity_poly.type
_entity_poly.pdbx_seq_one_letter_code
_entity_poly.pdbx_strand_id
1 'polypeptide(L)'
;MTTSISLTWLAESYAKLDQPDEERRCLAEAARVVEINEERVFEAELLRLRGDLLNAASNQSGAEQHYRQAIAVAERQSAKLFQLRASTSLARLWRDQGRRVEAYDLLAPIYNWFTEGFDAPVLKEAKALLDELA
;
A
#
# COMPACT_ATOMS: atom_id res chain seq x y z
N MET A 1 22.12 -14.90 13.54
CA MET A 1 21.81 -14.15 12.32
C MET A 1 20.99 -15.05 11.42
N THR A 2 19.67 -15.01 11.60
CA THR A 2 18.73 -15.88 10.88
C THR A 2 17.75 -14.92 10.23
N THR A 3 17.99 -14.65 8.96
CA THR A 3 17.30 -13.64 8.14
C THR A 3 15.82 -13.99 7.98
N SER A 4 15.00 -12.94 8.07
CA SER A 4 13.53 -12.84 7.91
C SER A 4 12.90 -13.48 6.65
N ILE A 5 13.68 -14.19 5.82
CA ILE A 5 13.21 -14.86 4.60
C ILE A 5 12.27 -16.04 4.95
N SER A 6 12.39 -16.64 6.13
CA SER A 6 11.64 -17.84 6.52
C SER A 6 10.14 -17.60 6.76
N LEU A 7 9.70 -16.37 7.07
CA LEU A 7 8.31 -16.09 7.46
C LEU A 7 7.44 -15.57 6.31
N THR A 8 8.03 -14.92 5.31
CA THR A 8 7.34 -14.56 4.05
C THR A 8 6.86 -15.82 3.32
N TRP A 9 7.66 -16.90 3.38
CA TRP A 9 7.29 -18.23 2.85
C TRP A 9 6.17 -18.90 3.65
N LEU A 10 6.01 -18.59 4.95
CA LEU A 10 4.93 -19.13 5.77
C LEU A 10 3.59 -18.48 5.43
N ALA A 11 3.54 -17.15 5.26
CA ALA A 11 2.34 -16.42 4.86
C ALA A 11 1.84 -16.84 3.45
N GLU A 12 2.75 -17.00 2.48
CA GLU A 12 2.41 -17.52 1.15
C GLU A 12 2.00 -19.00 1.16
N SER A 13 2.45 -19.82 2.13
CA SER A 13 2.00 -21.22 2.26
C SER A 13 0.60 -21.37 2.86
N TYR A 14 0.17 -20.45 3.74
CA TYR A 14 -1.13 -20.50 4.40
C TYR A 14 -2.27 -19.88 3.58
N ALA A 15 -1.96 -19.00 2.63
CA ALA A 15 -2.91 -18.50 1.61
C ALA A 15 -3.50 -19.61 0.71
N LYS A 16 -3.03 -20.86 0.84
CA LYS A 16 -3.57 -22.03 0.14
C LYS A 16 -4.67 -22.79 0.90
N LEU A 17 -5.04 -22.37 2.11
CA LEU A 17 -6.10 -23.02 2.90
C LEU A 17 -7.16 -22.00 3.29
N ASP A 18 -8.38 -22.21 2.77
CA ASP A 18 -9.59 -21.38 2.85
C ASP A 18 -10.10 -21.13 4.29
N GLN A 19 -9.32 -20.42 5.12
CA GLN A 19 -9.61 -20.18 6.53
C GLN A 19 -9.34 -18.71 6.96
N PRO A 20 -10.38 -17.85 6.95
CA PRO A 20 -10.25 -16.39 7.09
C PRO A 20 -9.99 -15.87 8.52
N ASP A 21 -10.12 -16.70 9.55
CA ASP A 21 -9.87 -16.28 10.95
C ASP A 21 -8.40 -16.46 11.36
N GLU A 22 -7.74 -17.48 10.83
CA GLU A 22 -6.30 -17.73 11.02
C GLU A 22 -5.44 -16.73 10.25
N GLU A 23 -5.89 -16.29 9.08
CA GLU A 23 -5.29 -15.19 8.31
C GLU A 23 -5.20 -13.90 9.15
N ARG A 24 -6.32 -13.50 9.78
CA ARG A 24 -6.39 -12.28 10.61
C ARG A 24 -5.49 -12.37 11.83
N ARG A 25 -5.40 -13.55 12.45
CA ARG A 25 -4.58 -13.79 13.62
C ARG A 25 -3.08 -13.76 13.27
N CYS A 26 -2.69 -14.37 12.15
CA CYS A 26 -1.32 -14.32 11.66
C CYS A 26 -0.88 -12.90 11.26
N LEU A 27 -1.79 -12.11 10.65
CA LEU A 27 -1.53 -10.70 10.37
C LEU A 27 -1.37 -9.85 11.64
N ALA A 28 -2.12 -10.16 12.69
CA ALA A 28 -2.00 -9.47 13.99
C ALA A 28 -0.69 -9.82 14.72
N GLU A 29 -0.25 -11.07 14.64
CA GLU A 29 1.01 -11.54 15.23
C GLU A 29 2.22 -10.98 14.46
N ALA A 30 2.16 -11.00 13.12
CA ALA A 30 3.16 -10.35 12.27
C ALA A 30 3.25 -8.85 12.59
N ALA A 31 2.13 -8.16 12.73
CA ALA A 31 2.12 -6.73 13.12
C ALA A 31 2.76 -6.44 14.48
N ARG A 32 2.81 -7.41 15.40
CA ARG A 32 3.46 -7.28 16.72
C ARG A 32 4.97 -7.47 16.65
N VAL A 33 5.44 -8.39 15.80
CA VAL A 33 6.87 -8.56 15.52
C VAL A 33 7.41 -7.36 14.73
N VAL A 34 6.54 -6.74 13.91
CA VAL A 34 6.83 -5.54 13.13
C VAL A 34 7.28 -4.36 13.99
N GLU A 35 6.74 -4.29 15.20
CA GLU A 35 6.90 -3.18 16.13
C GLU A 35 8.31 -3.11 16.74
N ILE A 36 9.07 -4.22 16.76
CA ILE A 36 10.25 -4.33 17.64
C ILE A 36 11.60 -4.17 16.93
N ASN A 37 11.79 -4.56 15.66
CA ASN A 37 13.07 -4.35 14.96
C ASN A 37 12.91 -4.35 13.43
N GLU A 38 13.17 -3.21 12.78
CA GLU A 38 13.34 -3.04 11.30
C GLU A 38 12.15 -3.40 10.38
N GLU A 39 11.12 -4.06 10.87
CA GLU A 39 9.91 -4.41 10.11
C GLU A 39 8.93 -3.22 9.92
N ARG A 40 9.10 -2.12 10.66
CA ARG A 40 8.36 -0.85 10.46
C ARG A 40 8.41 -0.40 9.00
N VAL A 41 9.48 -0.74 8.25
CA VAL A 41 9.62 -0.45 6.82
C VAL A 41 8.42 -0.93 5.99
N PHE A 42 7.71 -1.99 6.41
CA PHE A 42 6.52 -2.51 5.72
C PHE A 42 5.18 -2.00 6.29
N GLU A 43 5.20 -1.20 7.36
CA GLU A 43 3.99 -0.67 8.00
C GLU A 43 3.11 0.10 7.00
N ALA A 44 3.72 0.91 6.13
CA ALA A 44 3.00 1.61 5.07
C ALA A 44 2.30 0.65 4.09
N GLU A 45 2.96 -0.46 3.73
CA GLU A 45 2.40 -1.41 2.78
C GLU A 45 1.28 -2.26 3.42
N LEU A 46 1.40 -2.60 4.71
CA LEU A 46 0.33 -3.26 5.46
C LEU A 46 -0.93 -2.38 5.54
N LEU A 47 -0.75 -1.09 5.82
CA LEU A 47 -1.86 -0.11 5.83
C LEU A 47 -2.49 0.02 4.44
N ARG A 48 -1.68 0.06 3.38
CA ARG A 48 -2.19 0.08 1.99
C ARG A 48 -3.03 -1.15 1.68
N LEU A 49 -2.55 -2.35 2.00
CA LEU A 49 -3.28 -3.61 1.77
C LEU A 49 -4.59 -3.67 2.57
N ARG A 50 -4.61 -3.17 3.81
CA ARG A 50 -5.86 -3.01 4.57
C ARG A 50 -6.84 -2.07 3.86
N GLY A 51 -6.35 -1.00 3.27
CA GLY A 51 -7.14 -0.10 2.44
C GLY A 51 -7.75 -0.82 1.24
N ASP A 52 -6.96 -1.61 0.52
CA ASP A 52 -7.43 -2.39 -0.64
C ASP A 52 -8.56 -3.37 -0.23
N LEU A 53 -8.38 -4.09 0.88
CA LEU A 53 -9.38 -5.02 1.41
C LEU A 53 -10.70 -4.31 1.77
N LEU A 54 -10.61 -3.15 2.42
CA LEU A 54 -11.78 -2.36 2.77
C LEU A 54 -12.48 -1.82 1.52
N ASN A 55 -11.73 -1.41 0.51
CA ASN A 55 -12.30 -0.95 -0.75
C ASN A 55 -13.04 -2.07 -1.49
N ALA A 56 -12.47 -3.27 -1.52
CA ALA A 56 -13.12 -4.47 -2.07
C ALA A 56 -14.42 -4.81 -1.31
N ALA A 57 -14.45 -4.58 0.00
CA ALA A 57 -15.64 -4.73 0.83
C ALA A 57 -16.64 -3.54 0.72
N SER A 58 -16.47 -2.65 -0.26
CA SER A 58 -17.28 -1.43 -0.45
C SER A 58 -17.23 -0.43 0.73
N ASN A 59 -16.28 -0.57 1.65
CA ASN A 59 -16.02 0.37 2.72
C ASN A 59 -14.99 1.42 2.27
N GLN A 60 -15.43 2.31 1.38
CA GLN A 60 -14.58 3.32 0.76
C GLN A 60 -14.01 4.33 1.76
N SER A 61 -14.76 4.71 2.80
CA SER A 61 -14.28 5.64 3.82
C SER A 61 -13.17 5.03 4.67
N GLY A 62 -13.33 3.75 5.07
CA GLY A 62 -12.30 3.00 5.77
C GLY A 62 -11.05 2.80 4.90
N ALA A 63 -11.23 2.52 3.61
CA ALA A 63 -10.14 2.40 2.66
C ALA A 63 -9.33 3.70 2.56
N GLU A 64 -10.03 4.82 2.35
CA GLU A 64 -9.43 6.16 2.26
C GLU A 64 -8.61 6.52 3.51
N GLN A 65 -9.12 6.21 4.70
CA GLN A 65 -8.41 6.42 5.95
C GLN A 65 -7.09 5.63 6.00
N HIS A 66 -7.13 4.35 5.61
CA HIS A 66 -5.94 3.48 5.64
C HIS A 66 -4.90 3.90 4.61
N TYR A 67 -5.30 4.33 3.41
CA TYR A 67 -4.35 4.85 2.43
C TYR A 67 -3.68 6.14 2.91
N ARG A 68 -4.43 7.07 3.54
CA ARG A 68 -3.82 8.27 4.12
C ARG A 68 -2.82 7.94 5.22
N GLN A 69 -3.13 6.96 6.08
CA GLN A 69 -2.19 6.49 7.09
C GLN A 69 -0.94 5.86 6.47
N ALA A 70 -1.10 5.05 5.42
CA ALA A 70 0.01 4.46 4.67
C ALA A 70 0.94 5.54 4.09
N ILE A 71 0.38 6.59 3.49
CA ILE A 71 1.14 7.73 2.94
C ILE A 71 1.91 8.43 4.06
N ALA A 72 1.26 8.75 5.18
CA ALA A 72 1.91 9.44 6.31
C ALA A 72 3.07 8.61 6.92
N VAL A 73 2.91 7.29 6.99
CA VAL A 73 3.98 6.39 7.45
C VAL A 73 5.13 6.34 6.45
N ALA A 74 4.83 6.19 5.15
CA ALA A 74 5.84 6.18 4.10
C ALA A 74 6.63 7.49 4.03
N GLU A 75 5.97 8.63 4.22
CA GLU A 75 6.62 9.95 4.33
C GLU A 75 7.57 10.01 5.51
N ARG A 76 7.12 9.60 6.71
CA ARG A 76 7.95 9.55 7.92
C ARG A 76 9.18 8.65 7.74
N GLN A 77 9.04 7.57 6.98
CA GLN A 77 10.11 6.61 6.70
C GLN A 77 10.98 7.01 5.50
N SER A 78 10.66 8.11 4.81
CA SER A 78 11.28 8.46 3.52
C SER A 78 11.21 7.33 2.48
N ALA A 79 10.19 6.48 2.57
CA ALA A 79 10.00 5.30 1.72
C ALA A 79 9.20 5.66 0.46
N LYS A 80 9.84 6.34 -0.51
CA LYS A 80 9.16 6.89 -1.69
C LYS A 80 8.42 5.88 -2.54
N LEU A 81 8.92 4.64 -2.65
CA LEU A 81 8.24 3.58 -3.39
C LEU A 81 6.88 3.21 -2.75
N PHE A 82 6.84 3.10 -1.42
CA PHE A 82 5.61 2.81 -0.68
C PHE A 82 4.66 4.00 -0.67
N GLN A 83 5.20 5.23 -0.60
CA GLN A 83 4.41 6.45 -0.75
C GLN A 83 3.70 6.46 -2.12
N LEU A 84 4.41 6.11 -3.20
CA LEU A 84 3.85 6.05 -4.54
C LEU A 84 2.71 5.01 -4.62
N ARG A 85 2.95 3.78 -4.15
CA ARG A 85 1.92 2.71 -4.14
C ARG A 85 0.65 3.12 -3.40
N ALA A 86 0.79 3.66 -2.19
CA ALA A 86 -0.35 4.09 -1.39
C ALA A 86 -1.11 5.26 -2.04
N SER A 87 -0.38 6.21 -2.62
CA SER A 87 -0.97 7.34 -3.32
C SER A 87 -1.67 6.92 -4.61
N THR A 88 -1.16 5.91 -5.33
CA THR A 88 -1.84 5.33 -6.48
C THR A 88 -3.16 4.66 -6.08
N SER A 89 -3.18 3.84 -5.01
CA SER A 89 -4.44 3.25 -4.51
C SER A 89 -5.46 4.33 -4.12
N LEU A 90 -5.02 5.39 -3.42
CA LEU A 90 -5.89 6.49 -3.01
C LEU A 90 -6.42 7.29 -4.22
N ALA A 91 -5.55 7.60 -5.18
CA ALA A 91 -5.93 8.30 -6.40
C ALA A 91 -6.95 7.50 -7.24
N ARG A 92 -6.84 6.16 -7.31
CA ARG A 92 -7.86 5.32 -7.95
C ARG A 92 -9.21 5.44 -7.24
N LEU A 93 -9.21 5.36 -5.91
CA LEU A 93 -10.43 5.53 -5.13
C LEU A 93 -11.09 6.89 -5.40
N TRP A 94 -10.32 7.98 -5.38
CA TRP A 94 -10.84 9.33 -5.65
C TRP A 94 -11.30 9.50 -7.09
N ARG A 95 -10.59 8.93 -8.07
CA ARG A 95 -11.05 8.89 -9.47
C ARG A 95 -12.43 8.25 -9.57
N ASP A 96 -12.63 7.12 -8.90
CA ASP A 96 -13.90 6.37 -8.92
C ASP A 96 -15.03 7.13 -8.20
N GLN A 97 -14.68 8.03 -7.29
CA GLN A 97 -15.59 8.99 -6.65
C GLN A 97 -15.81 10.29 -7.46
N GLY A 98 -15.20 10.43 -8.65
CA GLY A 98 -15.28 11.63 -9.47
C GLY A 98 -14.34 12.78 -9.04
N ARG A 99 -13.51 12.57 -8.02
CA ARG A 99 -12.56 13.54 -7.45
C ARG A 99 -11.23 13.54 -8.22
N ARG A 100 -11.31 13.73 -9.54
CA ARG A 100 -10.16 13.60 -10.46
C ARG A 100 -9.03 14.59 -10.17
N VAL A 101 -9.35 15.85 -9.93
CA VAL A 101 -8.36 16.90 -9.66
C VAL A 101 -7.57 16.58 -8.39
N GLU A 102 -8.26 16.19 -7.31
CA GLU A 102 -7.60 15.79 -6.05
C GLU A 102 -6.71 14.57 -6.23
N ALA A 103 -7.14 13.60 -7.05
CA ALA A 103 -6.34 12.41 -7.36
C ALA A 103 -5.06 12.76 -8.12
N TYR A 104 -5.14 13.69 -9.08
CA TYR A 104 -4.00 14.16 -9.84
C TYR A 104 -3.02 14.94 -8.96
N ASP A 105 -3.53 15.91 -8.18
CA ASP A 105 -2.74 16.77 -7.31
C ASP A 105 -1.99 15.98 -6.22
N LEU A 106 -2.58 14.87 -5.75
CA LEU A 106 -1.92 13.94 -4.85
C LEU A 106 -0.78 13.17 -5.51
N LEU A 107 -1.04 12.57 -6.68
CA LEU A 107 -0.15 11.56 -7.27
C LEU A 107 1.00 12.18 -8.08
N ALA A 108 0.75 13.28 -8.80
CA ALA A 108 1.72 13.86 -9.73
C ALA A 108 3.03 14.29 -9.05
N PRO A 109 3.03 14.98 -7.88
CA PRO A 109 4.27 15.38 -7.23
C PRO A 109 5.14 14.19 -6.79
N ILE A 110 4.49 13.08 -6.42
CA ILE A 110 5.19 11.87 -5.93
C ILE A 110 5.79 11.12 -7.10
N TYR A 111 5.06 10.98 -8.22
CA TYR A 111 5.58 10.38 -9.45
C TYR A 111 6.77 11.19 -10.01
N ASN A 112 6.65 12.52 -10.04
CA ASN A 112 7.69 13.41 -10.57
C ASN A 112 8.97 13.48 -9.71
N TRP A 113 8.96 12.94 -8.50
CA TRP A 113 10.17 12.81 -7.68
C TRP A 113 11.14 11.76 -8.24
N PHE A 114 10.63 10.75 -8.95
CA PHE A 114 11.46 9.70 -9.53
C PHE A 114 12.10 10.19 -10.82
N THR A 115 13.41 9.98 -10.96
CA THR A 115 14.18 10.30 -12.17
C THR A 115 14.60 9.06 -12.96
N GLU A 116 14.41 7.87 -12.38
CA GLU A 116 14.81 6.58 -12.94
C GLU A 116 13.83 5.48 -12.51
N GLY A 117 14.01 4.26 -13.06
CA GLY A 117 13.20 3.11 -12.66
C GLY A 117 11.79 3.09 -13.26
N PHE A 118 11.50 3.90 -14.29
CA PHE A 118 10.21 3.94 -14.97
C PHE A 118 9.77 2.61 -15.61
N ASP A 119 10.67 1.64 -15.69
CA ASP A 119 10.32 0.29 -16.09
C ASP A 119 9.64 -0.55 -15.00
N ALA A 120 9.75 -0.14 -13.74
CA ALA A 120 9.13 -0.81 -12.62
C ALA A 120 7.59 -0.74 -12.73
N PRO A 121 6.89 -1.87 -12.48
CA PRO A 121 5.42 -1.93 -12.62
C PRO A 121 4.68 -0.82 -11.88
N VAL A 122 5.11 -0.51 -10.65
CA VAL A 122 4.54 0.55 -9.82
C VAL A 122 4.60 1.94 -10.44
N LEU A 123 5.69 2.28 -11.14
CA LEU A 123 5.79 3.56 -11.85
C LEU A 123 4.94 3.57 -13.12
N LYS A 124 4.86 2.45 -13.84
CA LYS A 124 3.99 2.30 -15.01
C LYS A 124 2.51 2.45 -14.63
N GLU A 125 2.09 1.84 -13.53
CA GLU A 125 0.74 1.94 -13.00
C GLU A 125 0.37 3.37 -12.57
N ALA A 126 1.28 4.06 -11.87
CA ALA A 126 1.09 5.45 -11.48
C ALA A 126 0.99 6.37 -12.70
N LYS A 127 1.86 6.17 -13.71
CA LYS A 127 1.83 6.93 -14.96
C LYS A 127 0.52 6.74 -15.72
N ALA A 128 0.08 5.49 -15.89
CA ALA A 128 -1.18 5.20 -16.56
C ALA A 128 -2.37 5.89 -15.86
N LEU A 129 -2.38 5.89 -14.52
CA LEU A 129 -3.41 6.59 -13.76
C LEU A 129 -3.33 8.12 -13.95
N LEU A 130 -2.13 8.71 -13.96
CA LEU A 130 -1.98 10.14 -14.23
C LEU A 130 -2.47 10.52 -15.63
N ASP A 131 -2.26 9.66 -16.63
CA ASP A 131 -2.75 9.87 -17.99
C ASP A 131 -4.29 9.77 -18.09
N GLU A 132 -4.93 8.95 -17.25
CA GLU A 132 -6.40 8.85 -17.15
C GLU A 132 -7.07 10.02 -16.40
N LEU A 133 -6.28 10.74 -15.59
CA LEU A 133 -6.71 11.85 -14.75
C LEU A 133 -6.58 13.21 -15.43
N ALA A 134 -5.71 13.31 -16.44
CA ALA A 134 -5.54 14.49 -17.30
C ALA A 134 -6.72 14.68 -18.27
#